data_AF-A0A847VG21-F1
#
_entry.id   AF-A0A847VG21-F1
#
_cell.length_a   1.000
_cell.length_b   1.000
_cell.length_c   1.000
_cell.angle_alpha   90.00
_cell.angle_beta   90.00
_cell.angle_gamma   90.00
#
_symmetry.space_group_name_H-M   'P 1'
#
loop_
_entity.id
_entity.type
_entity.pdbx_description
1 polymer ?
#
loop_
_entity_poly.entity_id
_entity_poly.type
_entity_poly.pdbx_seq_one_letter_code
_entity_poly.pdbx_strand_id
1 'polypeptide(L)'
;MSYYKAPVAAPLSGGAPYVAECNDIIEALGMTYAEGNAFKAIWRLCAARTLGAKKRGYTDGLYDAEKVAFFGARMVAQERGRQGGSE
;
A
#
# COMPACT_ATOMS: atom_id res chain seq x y z
N MET A 1 -16.89 0.33 -7.58
CA MET A 1 -16.10 0.15 -6.34
C MET A 1 -14.75 0.84 -6.53
N SER A 2 -14.33 1.71 -5.61
CA SER A 2 -13.01 2.35 -5.71
C SER A 2 -11.93 1.33 -5.38
N TYR A 3 -10.90 1.21 -6.22
CA TYR A 3 -9.77 0.29 -6.04
C TYR A 3 -8.84 0.66 -4.87
N TYR A 4 -9.18 1.72 -4.13
CA TYR A 4 -8.54 2.15 -2.89
C TYR A 4 -9.39 1.93 -1.64
N LYS A 5 -10.55 1.26 -1.75
CA LYS A 5 -11.42 0.93 -0.62
C LYS A 5 -11.49 -0.58 -0.44
N ALA A 6 -11.44 -1.04 0.81
CA ALA A 6 -11.56 -2.45 1.17
C ALA A 6 -12.63 -2.63 2.25
N PRO A 7 -13.71 -3.40 2.00
CA PRO A 7 -14.68 -3.74 3.02
C PRO A 7 -14.07 -4.73 4.01
N VAL A 8 -14.11 -4.38 5.30
CA VAL A 8 -13.66 -5.22 6.41
C VAL A 8 -14.88 -5.71 7.17
N ALA A 9 -15.31 -6.95 6.86
CA ALA A 9 -16.54 -7.52 7.40
C ALA A 9 -16.42 -8.03 8.84
N ALA A 10 -15.23 -8.46 9.25
CA ALA A 10 -14.96 -8.97 10.59
C ALA A 10 -13.65 -8.38 11.14
N PRO A 11 -13.68 -7.16 11.70
CA PRO A 11 -12.50 -6.55 12.30
C PRO A 11 -11.92 -7.43 13.41
N LEU A 12 -10.61 -7.69 13.36
CA LEU A 12 -9.93 -8.61 14.29
C LEU A 12 -10.00 -8.18 15.76
N SER A 13 -10.12 -6.88 16.01
CA SER A 13 -10.26 -6.32 17.36
C SER A 13 -11.71 -6.35 17.89
N GLY A 14 -12.66 -6.95 17.16
CA GLY A 14 -14.06 -7.07 17.57
C GLY A 14 -14.93 -5.81 17.33
N GLY A 15 -14.42 -4.82 16.59
CA GLY A 15 -15.17 -3.62 16.22
C GLY A 15 -16.25 -3.86 15.15
N ALA A 16 -17.05 -2.83 14.87
CA ALA A 16 -18.07 -2.88 13.82
C ALA A 16 -17.44 -2.96 12.41
N PRO A 17 -18.07 -3.67 11.46
CA PRO A 17 -17.62 -3.69 10.07
C PRO A 17 -17.44 -2.28 9.50
N TYR A 18 -16.40 -2.08 8.71
CA TYR A 18 -16.07 -0.77 8.15
C TYR A 18 -15.48 -0.89 6.75
N VAL A 19 -15.33 0.25 6.08
CA VAL A 19 -14.60 0.34 4.81
C VAL A 19 -13.28 1.05 5.09
N ALA A 20 -12.19 0.33 4.91
CA ALA A 20 -10.85 0.91 5.00
C ALA A 20 -10.54 1.65 3.70
N GLU A 21 -10.04 2.89 3.79
CA GLU A 21 -9.52 3.63 2.64
C GLU A 21 -7.99 3.67 2.69
N CYS A 22 -7.36 3.29 1.58
CA CYS A 22 -5.89 3.20 1.49
C CYS A 22 -5.21 4.53 1.84
N ASN A 23 -5.77 5.66 1.36
CA ASN A 23 -5.21 6.97 1.62
C ASN A 23 -5.32 7.37 3.10
N ASP A 24 -6.43 7.06 3.76
CA ASP A 24 -6.61 7.40 5.18
C ASP A 24 -5.54 6.74 6.04
N ILE A 25 -5.17 5.50 5.74
CA ILE A 25 -4.10 4.77 6.45
C ILE A 25 -2.73 5.40 6.16
N ILE A 26 -2.47 5.83 4.92
CA ILE A 26 -1.22 6.48 4.53
C ILE A 26 -1.04 7.79 5.28
N GLU A 27 -2.08 8.62 5.34
CA GLU A 27 -2.07 9.90 6.07
C GLU A 27 -1.98 9.67 7.59
N ALA A 28 -2.75 8.72 8.14
CA ALA A 28 -2.76 8.42 9.57
C ALA A 28 -1.40 7.91 10.09
N LEU A 29 -0.66 7.18 9.24
CA LEU A 29 0.69 6.70 9.58
C LEU A 29 1.80 7.69 9.21
N GLY A 30 1.49 8.83 8.61
CA GLY A 30 2.48 9.82 8.18
C GLY A 30 3.50 9.25 7.19
N MET A 31 3.06 8.35 6.31
CA MET A 31 3.96 7.65 5.39
C MET A 31 4.69 8.64 4.46
N THR A 32 5.97 8.40 4.26
CA THR A 32 6.77 9.09 3.24
C THR A 32 6.27 8.78 1.84
N TYR A 33 6.77 9.54 0.85
CA TYR A 33 6.46 9.30 -0.55
C TYR A 33 6.78 7.86 -0.99
N ALA A 34 7.88 7.26 -0.51
CA ALA A 34 8.26 5.90 -0.89
C ALA A 34 7.32 4.86 -0.27
N GLU A 35 7.05 4.97 1.04
CA GLU A 35 6.17 4.06 1.78
C GLU A 35 4.74 4.10 1.23
N GLY A 36 4.18 5.30 1.03
CA GLY A 36 2.82 5.45 0.53
C GLY A 36 2.64 4.86 -0.87
N ASN A 37 3.64 4.99 -1.75
CA ASN A 37 3.58 4.39 -3.08
C ASN A 37 3.75 2.86 -3.05
N ALA A 38 4.64 2.34 -2.20
CA ALA A 38 4.78 0.90 -2.00
C ALA A 38 3.49 0.29 -1.44
N PHE A 39 2.91 0.91 -0.42
CA PHE A 39 1.65 0.49 0.19
C PHE A 39 0.48 0.53 -0.80
N LYS A 40 0.33 1.61 -1.57
CA LYS A 40 -0.67 1.69 -2.65
C LYS A 40 -0.51 0.59 -3.69
N ALA A 41 0.72 0.20 -4.03
CA ALA A 41 0.97 -0.86 -4.99
C ALA A 41 0.55 -2.23 -4.42
N ILE A 42 0.92 -2.54 -3.18
CA ILE A 42 0.46 -3.75 -2.48
C ILE A 42 -1.06 -3.79 -2.41
N TRP A 43 -1.69 -2.67 -2.03
CA TRP A 43 -3.14 -2.57 -1.92
C TRP A 43 -3.84 -2.90 -3.24
N ARG A 44 -3.42 -2.27 -4.34
CA ARG A 44 -4.02 -2.49 -5.67
C ARG A 44 -3.82 -3.92 -6.17
N LEU A 45 -2.61 -4.46 -5.99
CA LEU A 45 -2.29 -5.85 -6.34
C LEU A 45 -3.22 -6.84 -5.63
N CYS A 46 -3.38 -6.67 -4.31
CA CYS A 46 -4.26 -7.52 -3.52
C CYS A 46 -5.73 -7.30 -3.87
N ALA A 47 -6.20 -6.07 -3.94
CA ALA A 47 -7.59 -5.73 -4.23
C ALA A 47 -8.04 -6.25 -5.62
N ALA A 48 -7.17 -6.17 -6.63
CA ALA A 48 -7.46 -6.73 -7.94
C ALA A 48 -7.61 -8.27 -7.87
N ARG A 49 -6.71 -8.95 -7.15
CA ARG A 49 -6.68 -10.42 -7.05
C ARG A 49 -7.79 -11.01 -6.18
N THR A 50 -8.16 -10.35 -5.08
CA THR A 50 -9.07 -10.91 -4.08
C THR A 50 -10.47 -10.31 -4.11
N LEU A 51 -10.61 -9.03 -4.50
CA LEU A 51 -11.88 -8.31 -4.53
C LEU A 51 -12.38 -8.05 -5.96
N GLY A 52 -11.57 -8.33 -6.98
CA GLY A 52 -11.85 -7.95 -8.37
C GLY A 52 -11.82 -6.43 -8.60
N ALA A 53 -11.37 -5.65 -7.63
CA ALA A 53 -11.37 -4.19 -7.67
C ALA A 53 -10.13 -3.69 -8.42
N LYS A 54 -10.29 -3.45 -9.73
CA LYS A 54 -9.20 -3.06 -10.62
C LYS A 54 -9.47 -1.74 -11.34
N LYS A 55 -8.40 -0.97 -11.61
CA LYS A 55 -8.46 0.21 -12.47
C LYS A 55 -8.67 -0.22 -13.93
N ARG A 56 -9.30 0.64 -14.75
CA ARG A 56 -9.37 0.44 -16.20
C ARG A 56 -7.96 0.22 -16.77
N GLY A 57 -7.80 -0.85 -17.56
CA GLY A 57 -6.52 -1.21 -18.17
C GLY A 57 -5.59 -2.03 -17.29
N TYR A 58 -6.01 -2.44 -16.09
CA TYR A 58 -5.23 -3.40 -15.29
C TYR A 58 -5.25 -4.77 -15.96
N THR A 59 -4.06 -5.25 -16.36
CA THR A 59 -3.86 -6.56 -16.99
C THR A 59 -3.53 -7.63 -15.95
N ASP A 60 -2.48 -7.38 -15.17
CA ASP A 60 -1.87 -8.31 -14.24
C ASP A 60 -1.16 -7.56 -13.09
N GLY A 61 -0.57 -8.31 -12.17
CA GLY A 61 0.09 -7.79 -10.97
C GLY A 61 1.55 -7.38 -11.12
N LEU A 62 2.18 -7.55 -12.29
CA LEU A 62 3.61 -7.33 -12.45
C LEU A 62 3.98 -5.87 -12.19
N TYR A 63 3.24 -4.93 -12.77
CA TYR A 63 3.48 -3.49 -12.60
C TYR A 63 3.45 -3.06 -11.13
N ASP A 64 2.52 -3.62 -10.34
CA ASP A 64 2.41 -3.30 -8.92
C ASP A 64 3.54 -3.95 -8.10
N ALA A 65 3.94 -5.18 -8.43
CA ALA A 65 5.11 -5.81 -7.82
C ALA A 65 6.42 -5.04 -8.10
N GLU A 66 6.62 -4.58 -9.33
CA GLU A 66 7.77 -3.77 -9.71
C GLU A 66 7.80 -2.42 -8.97
N LYS A 67 6.63 -1.79 -8.78
CA LYS A 67 6.50 -0.58 -7.95
C LYS A 67 6.95 -0.85 -6.51
N VAL A 68 6.55 -1.98 -5.93
CA VAL A 68 6.98 -2.36 -4.58
C VAL A 68 8.50 -2.52 -4.52
N ALA A 69 9.11 -3.24 -5.47
CA ALA A 69 10.56 -3.42 -5.51
C ALA A 69 11.30 -2.07 -5.64
N PHE A 70 10.84 -1.19 -6.52
CA PHE A 70 11.44 0.11 -6.76
C PHE A 70 11.37 1.04 -5.55
N PHE A 71 10.19 1.17 -4.93
CA PHE A 71 10.05 1.99 -3.72
C PHE A 71 10.70 1.34 -2.49
N GLY A 72 10.73 0.00 -2.44
CA GLY A 72 11.51 -0.79 -1.48
C GLY A 72 12.99 -0.43 -1.49
N ALA A 73 13.61 -0.43 -2.67
CA ALA A 73 15.01 -0.06 -2.82
C ALA A 73 15.30 1.38 -2.34
N ARG A 74 14.35 2.31 -2.53
CA ARG A 74 14.46 3.69 -2.04
C ARG A 74 14.39 3.78 -0.52
N MET A 75 13.49 3.03 0.12
CA MET A 75 13.43 2.96 1.58
C MET A 75 14.76 2.43 2.14
N VAL A 76 15.32 1.36 1.56
CA VAL A 76 16.63 0.83 1.97
C VAL A 76 17.73 1.89 1.86
N ALA A 77 17.78 2.64 0.76
CA ALA A 77 18.76 3.70 0.58
C ALA A 77 18.60 4.83 1.62
N GLN A 78 17.37 5.21 1.92
CA GLN A 78 17.07 6.23 2.94
C GLN A 78 17.48 5.77 4.34
N GLU A 79 17.16 4.54 4.73
CA GLU A 79 17.55 4.02 6.06
C GLU A 79 19.07 3.88 6.21
N ARG A 80 19.77 3.40 5.16
CA ARG A 80 21.24 3.35 5.15
C ARG A 80 21.85 4.75 5.30
N GLY A 81 21.27 5.75 4.63
CA GLY A 81 21.70 7.14 4.77
C GLY A 81 21.50 7.71 6.18
N ARG A 82 20.43 7.32 6.88
CA ARG A 82 20.21 7.71 8.29
C ARG A 82 21.21 7.05 9.23
N GLN A 83 21.50 5.77 9.03
CA GLN A 83 22.46 5.02 9.86
C GLN A 83 23.89 5.57 9.72
N GLY A 84 24.28 6.03 8.52
CA GLY A 84 25.60 6.62 8.26
C GLY A 84 25.76 8.09 8.69
N GLY A 85 24.72 8.74 9.23
CA GLY A 85 24.77 10.11 9.75
C GLY A 85 24.79 10.21 11.27
N SER A 86 25.09 9.10 11.95
CA SER A 86 25.12 8.98 13.43
C SER A 86 26.54 8.97 14.01
N GLU A 87 27.56 9.37 13.23
CA GLU A 87 28.97 9.49 13.64
C GLU A 87 29.43 10.95 13.68
#